data_AF-A0A6M8BA25-F1
#
_entry.id   AF-A0A6M8BA25-F1
#
_cell.length_a   1.000
_cell.length_b   1.000
_cell.length_c   1.000
_cell.angle_alpha   90.00
_cell.angle_beta   90.00
_cell.angle_gamma   90.00
#
_symmetry.space_group_name_H-M   'P 1'
#
loop_
_entity.id
_entity.type
_entity.pdbx_description
1 polymer ?
#
loop_
_entity_poly.entity_id
_entity_poly.type
_entity_poly.pdbx_seq_one_letter_code
_entity_poly.pdbx_strand_id
1 'polypeptide(L)' 'MSTSSLVRVFTEQELEERRSTVIAELERRFGSLERALERELDWDYDDDEARLFSEYHAVAFLLSD' A
#
# COMPACT_ATOMS: atom_id res chain seq x y z
N MET A 1 5.23 16.72 27.48
CA MET A 1 4.66 16.21 26.22
C MET A 1 5.49 15.02 25.80
N SER A 2 4.96 13.81 25.94
CA SER A 2 5.66 12.62 25.43
C SER A 2 5.60 12.68 23.91
N THR A 3 6.75 12.79 23.25
CA THR A 3 6.89 12.47 21.83
C THR A 3 6.47 11.02 21.65
N SER A 4 5.18 10.77 21.40
CA SER A 4 4.74 9.49 20.87
C SER A 4 5.59 9.24 19.65
N SER A 5 6.43 8.21 19.68
CA SER A 5 7.45 7.96 18.67
C SER A 5 6.83 8.06 17.27
N LEU A 6 7.25 9.07 16.50
CA LEU A 6 6.81 9.31 15.11
C LEU A 6 7.24 8.17 14.17
N VAL A 7 8.09 7.27 14.66
CA VAL A 7 8.61 6.11 13.95
C VAL A 7 8.03 4.87 14.60
N ARG A 8 7.35 4.07 13.77
CA ARG A 8 6.92 2.71 14.10
C ARG A 8 7.82 1.73 13.36
N VAL A 9 8.33 0.74 14.08
CA VAL A 9 9.07 -0.39 13.51
C VAL A 9 8.07 -1.50 13.24
N PHE A 10 8.25 -2.18 12.12
CA PHE A 10 7.46 -3.34 11.73
C PHE A 10 8.38 -4.54 11.57
N THR A 11 7.88 -5.71 11.90
CA THR A 11 8.46 -6.98 11.47
C THR A 11 8.16 -7.23 10.00
N GLU A 12 8.96 -8.08 9.36
CA GLU A 12 8.71 -8.52 7.98
C GLU A 12 7.31 -9.15 7.83
N GLN A 13 6.90 -9.99 8.79
CA GLN A 13 5.57 -10.60 8.79
C GLN A 13 4.45 -9.54 8.83
N GLU A 14 4.58 -8.51 9.68
CA GLU A 14 3.59 -7.42 9.73
C GLU A 14 3.51 -6.64 8.41
N LEU A 15 4.64 -6.49 7.71
CA LEU A 15 4.68 -5.86 6.39
C LEU A 15 4.03 -6.75 5.32
N GLU A 16 4.26 -8.05 5.33
CA GLU A 16 3.62 -9.00 4.40
C GLU A 16 2.10 -9.07 4.60
N GLU A 17 1.64 -9.14 5.86
CA GLU A 17 0.20 -9.08 6.18
C GLU A 17 -0.42 -7.76 5.71
N ARG A 18 0.32 -6.66 5.88
CA ARG A 18 -0.11 -5.35 5.40
C ARG A 18 -0.19 -5.31 3.88
N ARG A 19 0.84 -5.79 3.19
CA ARG A 19 0.89 -5.88 1.72
C ARG A 19 -0.29 -6.70 1.20
N SER A 20 -0.54 -7.87 1.77
CA SER A 20 -1.68 -8.71 1.41
C SER A 20 -3.02 -8.00 1.58
N THR A 21 -3.17 -7.21 2.65
CA THR A 21 -4.39 -6.43 2.89
C THR A 21 -4.59 -5.36 1.82
N VAL A 22 -3.54 -4.63 1.46
CA VAL A 22 -3.60 -3.59 0.42
C VAL A 22 -3.87 -4.19 -0.95
N ILE A 23 -3.21 -5.31 -1.29
CA ILE A 23 -3.46 -6.04 -2.54
C ILE A 23 -4.92 -6.48 -2.62
N ALA A 24 -5.47 -7.08 -1.57
CA ALA A 24 -6.86 -7.51 -1.57
C ALA A 24 -7.85 -6.35 -1.79
N GLU A 25 -7.56 -5.17 -1.25
CA GLU A 25 -8.35 -3.96 -1.48
C GLU A 25 -8.25 -3.45 -2.92
N LEU A 26 -7.05 -3.44 -3.50
CA LEU A 26 -6.82 -3.09 -4.90
C LEU A 26 -7.52 -4.08 -5.85
N GLU A 27 -7.39 -5.37 -5.59
CA GLU A 27 -8.05 -6.43 -6.37
C GLU A 27 -9.56 -6.35 -6.27
N ARG A 28 -10.11 -6.03 -5.09
CA ARG A 28 -11.55 -5.80 -4.92
C ARG A 28 -12.06 -4.64 -5.77
N ARG A 29 -11.26 -3.56 -5.92
CA ARG A 29 -11.66 -2.36 -6.66
C ARG A 29 -11.47 -2.50 -8.17
N PHE A 30 -10.36 -3.08 -8.62
CA PHE A 30 -9.93 -3.07 -10.02
C PHE A 30 -9.95 -4.45 -10.70
N GLY A 31 -10.24 -5.51 -9.94
CA GLY A 31 -10.34 -6.89 -10.40
C GLY A 31 -9.04 -7.69 -10.33
N SER A 32 -7.89 -7.03 -10.41
CA SER A 32 -6.57 -7.63 -10.16
C SER A 32 -5.57 -6.55 -9.78
N LEU A 33 -4.46 -6.94 -9.13
CA LEU A 33 -3.36 -6.03 -8.83
C LEU A 33 -2.76 -5.44 -10.12
N GLU A 34 -2.61 -6.25 -11.17
CA GLU A 34 -2.13 -5.80 -12.48
C GLU A 34 -2.99 -4.66 -13.05
N ARG A 35 -4.32 -4.85 -13.08
CA ARG A 35 -5.25 -3.81 -13.55
C ARG A 35 -5.23 -2.56 -12.66
N ALA A 36 -5.03 -2.73 -11.36
CA ALA A 36 -4.88 -1.61 -10.43
C ALA A 36 -3.63 -0.78 -10.76
N LEU A 37 -2.49 -1.43 -11.02
CA LEU A 37 -1.23 -0.77 -11.35
C LEU A 37 -1.26 -0.16 -12.76
N GLU A 38 -1.94 -0.77 -13.73
CA GLU A 38 -2.21 -0.15 -15.03
C GLU A 38 -3.02 1.13 -14.87
N ARG A 39 -4.07 1.09 -14.05
CA ARG A 39 -4.94 2.24 -13.74
C ARG A 39 -4.19 3.37 -13.04
N GLU A 40 -3.20 3.07 -12.20
CA GLU A 40 -2.36 4.08 -11.54
C GLU A 40 -1.64 4.99 -12.56
N LEU A 41 -1.28 4.44 -13.73
CA LEU A 41 -0.60 5.17 -14.81
C LEU A 41 -1.47 6.23 -15.48
N ASP A 42 -2.79 6.21 -15.25
CA ASP A 42 -3.70 7.23 -15.78
C ASP A 42 -3.60 8.56 -15.00
N TRP A 43 -3.02 8.54 -13.79
CA TRP A 43 -2.89 9.70 -12.89
C TRP A 43 -4.20 10.44 -12.55
N ASP A 44 -5.34 9.82 -12.84
CA ASP A 44 -6.67 10.36 -12.61
C ASP A 44 -7.38 9.51 -11.55
N TYR A 45 -6.90 9.55 -10.32
CA TYR A 45 -7.42 8.77 -9.19
C TYR A 45 -7.84 9.66 -8.03
N ASP A 46 -8.81 9.19 -7.24
CA ASP A 46 -9.26 9.90 -6.05
C ASP A 46 -8.30 9.75 -4.86
N ASP A 47 -8.57 10.46 -3.76
CA ASP A 47 -7.72 10.43 -2.57
C ASP A 47 -7.63 9.03 -1.93
N ASP A 48 -8.68 8.21 -2.05
CA ASP A 48 -8.70 6.85 -1.49
C ASP A 48 -7.85 5.90 -2.33
N GLU A 49 -7.92 6.01 -3.65
CA GLU A 49 -7.07 5.32 -4.60
C GLU A 49 -5.61 5.75 -4.43
N ALA A 50 -5.34 7.06 -4.36
CA ALA A 50 -4.01 7.62 -4.09
C ALA A 50 -3.39 7.03 -2.81
N ARG A 51 -4.20 6.90 -1.75
CA ARG A 51 -3.77 6.32 -0.47
C ARG A 51 -3.42 4.84 -0.62
N LEU A 52 -4.23 4.05 -1.32
CA LEU A 52 -3.97 2.63 -1.54
C LEU A 52 -2.70 2.39 -2.37
N PHE A 53 -2.52 3.14 -3.46
CA PHE A 53 -1.32 3.05 -4.28
C PHE A 53 -0.07 3.43 -3.48
N SER A 54 -0.13 4.54 -2.73
CA SER A 54 0.96 4.97 -1.86
C SER A 54 1.32 3.92 -0.80
N GLU A 55 0.30 3.30 -0.17
CA GLU A 55 0.51 2.25 0.84
C GLU A 55 1.10 0.98 0.22
N TYR A 56 0.64 0.59 -0.97
CA TYR A 56 1.19 -0.55 -1.71
C TYR A 56 2.68 -0.35 -2.00
N HIS A 57 3.05 0.78 -2.60
CA HIS A 57 4.45 1.07 -2.94
C HIS A 57 5.33 1.24 -1.71
N ALA A 58 4.83 1.87 -0.65
CA ALA A 58 5.58 2.01 0.60
C ALA A 58 5.91 0.65 1.23
N VAL A 59 4.94 -0.26 1.30
CA VAL A 59 5.15 -1.59 1.89
C VAL A 59 6.01 -2.46 0.98
N ALA A 60 5.81 -2.41 -0.35
CA ALA A 60 6.65 -3.10 -1.31
C ALA A 60 8.12 -2.64 -1.21
N PHE A 61 8.35 -1.34 -1.05
CA PHE A 61 9.68 -0.77 -0.82
C PHE A 61 10.31 -1.29 0.48
N LEU A 62 9.56 -1.33 1.57
CA LEU A 62 10.07 -1.82 2.87
C LEU A 62 10.37 -3.32 2.89
N LEU A 63 9.73 -4.09 2.00
CA LEU A 63 9.98 -5.53 1.80
C LEU A 63 11.02 -5.83 0.72
N SER A 64 11.51 -4.80 0.01
CA SER A 64 12.56 -4.98 -1.01
C SER A 64 13.92 -5.11 -0.33
N ASP A 65 14.68 -6.15 -0.68
CA ASP A 65 16.05 -6.43 -0.19
C ASP A 65 17.09 -5.43 -0.73
#